data_AF-A0A7K1ZIN2-F1
#
_entry.id   AF-A0A7K1ZIN2-F1
#
_cell.length_a   1.000
_cell.length_b   1.000
_cell.length_c   1.000
_cell.angle_alpha   90.00
_cell.angle_beta   90.00
_cell.angle_gamma   90.00
#
_symmetry.space_group_name_H-M   'P 1'
#
loop_
_entity.id
_entity.type
_entity.pdbx_description
1 polymer ?
#
loop_
_entity_poly.entity_id
_entity_poly.type
_entity_poly.pdbx_seq_one_letter_code
_entity_poly.pdbx_strand_id
1 'polypeptide(L)'
;MFIIAFLTVVTTLFAGWRAARRLRYFLHVFQLHGYKSGEFRAWVVHRFRTLVFRLSHKLALAELVLVAIAAAFFAPFPVAAVALPLWAVTFASSRRYRSDREKKPLKYTNRMQRLLATAALLAILPIAGGLSIWLRGDLADLIWYLAGLFLADFLAPAWVLAAAALMHPVERRIREGFKRQARRRLGRRSDLKIVAVTGSYGKTSTKNIIGNILGLRYQTLITPGSYNTPMGLCLVVNNMLRAEHQVLVLEMGIRHPGDMDELCGLVRPHIGVVTSIGIAHLESMGTIDRIADEKARMIANMDAEGVAVLNMDDDRVAAMTEQARGRIWRISAQGHPGGDLAAFDIRYDHRGTSFLVRDRNGTEQRFRTRLLGAHNVTNILLALAVGCGMGLRLRQMTHVVEQIEPVPHRLQLRREGPVTIIDDAFNANPVGALNAVEILGTFRSGRRIIVTPGMIELGERQHEENRLLGEHIADHADLALLVGRKQTTPIREGLQAKNFPAENLHVFDALRDAQAFLASFLREGDVVLYENDLPDQYDE
;
A
#
# COMPACT_ATOMS: atom_id res chain seq x y z
N MET A 1 57.39 8.22 -7.26
CA MET A 1 56.48 7.57 -8.23
C MET A 1 55.64 6.46 -7.59
N PHE A 2 56.24 5.44 -6.96
CA PHE A 2 55.51 4.32 -6.33
C PHE A 2 54.46 4.74 -5.28
N ILE A 3 54.81 5.69 -4.39
CA ILE A 3 53.90 6.20 -3.34
C ILE A 3 52.65 6.85 -3.93
N ILE A 4 52.79 7.66 -4.97
CA ILE A 4 51.65 8.34 -5.61
C ILE A 4 50.74 7.33 -6.32
N ALA A 5 51.31 6.36 -7.02
CA ALA A 5 50.53 5.30 -7.67
C ALA A 5 49.72 4.52 -6.63
N PHE A 6 50.35 4.15 -5.50
CA PHE A 6 49.67 3.50 -4.39
C PHE A 6 48.53 4.36 -3.81
N LEU A 7 48.79 5.63 -3.49
CA LEU A 7 47.77 6.56 -2.99
C LEU A 7 46.62 6.77 -3.98
N THR A 8 46.93 6.87 -5.27
CA THR A 8 45.92 7.02 -6.34
C THR A 8 44.99 5.81 -6.37
N VAL A 9 45.54 4.59 -6.32
CA VAL A 9 44.76 3.35 -6.28
C VAL A 9 43.87 3.30 -5.03
N VAL A 10 44.43 3.57 -3.85
CA VAL A 10 43.67 3.57 -2.59
C VAL A 10 42.53 4.60 -2.62
N THR A 11 42.81 5.84 -3.05
CA THR A 11 41.80 6.90 -3.17
C THR A 11 40.74 6.54 -4.22
N THR A 12 41.12 5.97 -5.37
CA THR A 12 40.17 5.52 -6.41
C THR A 12 39.23 4.45 -5.85
N LEU A 13 39.78 3.42 -5.19
CA LEU A 13 39.00 2.32 -4.62
C LEU A 13 38.04 2.80 -3.54
N PHE A 14 38.51 3.66 -2.64
CA PHE A 14 37.67 4.26 -1.59
C PHE A 14 36.57 5.14 -2.18
N ALA A 15 36.90 5.99 -3.16
CA ALA A 15 35.93 6.83 -3.86
C ALA A 15 34.88 6.01 -4.60
N GLY A 16 35.29 4.97 -5.32
CA GLY A 16 34.40 4.04 -6.03
C GLY A 16 33.47 3.31 -5.06
N TRP A 17 33.99 2.77 -3.96
CA TRP A 17 33.18 2.14 -2.91
C TRP A 17 32.13 3.10 -2.35
N ARG A 18 32.53 4.33 -2.05
CA ARG A 18 31.63 5.35 -1.52
C ARG A 18 30.55 5.76 -2.52
N ALA A 19 30.94 6.06 -3.76
CA ALA A 19 30.02 6.42 -4.83
C ALA A 19 29.00 5.29 -5.06
N ALA A 20 29.43 4.03 -5.02
CA ALA A 20 28.55 2.87 -5.11
C ALA A 20 27.54 2.80 -3.95
N ARG A 21 27.96 3.05 -2.70
CA ARG A 21 27.05 3.10 -1.54
C ARG A 21 25.99 4.19 -1.68
N ARG A 22 26.41 5.37 -2.12
CA ARG A 22 25.53 6.50 -2.33
C ARG A 22 24.57 6.27 -3.50
N LEU A 23 25.05 5.71 -4.60
CA LEU A 23 24.23 5.35 -5.74
C LEU A 23 23.17 4.31 -5.35
N ARG A 24 23.56 3.28 -4.59
CA ARG A 24 22.64 2.29 -4.03
C ARG A 24 21.55 2.96 -3.18
N TYR A 25 21.91 3.93 -2.33
CA TYR A 25 20.94 4.68 -1.53
C TYR A 25 19.92 5.41 -2.41
N PHE A 26 20.36 6.18 -3.41
CA PHE A 26 19.42 6.91 -4.28
C PHE A 26 18.60 5.96 -5.17
N LEU A 27 19.14 4.82 -5.60
CA LEU A 27 18.37 3.78 -6.30
C LEU A 27 17.28 3.18 -5.42
N HIS A 28 17.56 2.99 -4.13
CA HIS A 28 16.58 2.54 -3.15
C HIS A 28 15.47 3.58 -2.98
N VAL A 29 15.81 4.85 -2.78
CA VAL A 29 14.81 5.92 -2.72
C VAL A 29 13.99 6.01 -4.02
N PHE A 30 14.62 5.82 -5.17
CA PHE A 30 13.94 5.79 -6.47
C PHE A 30 12.96 4.62 -6.57
N GLN A 31 13.31 3.44 -6.03
CA GLN A 31 12.40 2.30 -5.93
C GLN A 31 11.23 2.57 -4.98
N LEU A 32 11.45 3.26 -3.86
CA LEU A 32 10.38 3.63 -2.92
C LEU A 32 9.35 4.58 -3.56
N HIS A 33 9.77 5.44 -4.48
CA HIS A 33 8.88 6.30 -5.29
C HIS A 33 8.34 5.58 -6.55
N GLY A 34 8.35 4.25 -6.58
CA GLY A 34 7.78 3.47 -7.68
C GLY A 34 8.47 3.71 -9.03
N TYR A 35 9.73 4.14 -9.03
CA TYR A 35 10.52 4.49 -10.22
C TYR A 35 9.94 5.64 -11.06
N LYS A 36 9.24 6.58 -10.41
CA LYS A 36 8.69 7.77 -11.05
C LYS A 36 9.71 8.91 -10.99
N SER A 37 10.24 9.30 -12.15
CA SER A 37 11.27 10.33 -12.24
C SER A 37 10.82 11.70 -11.73
N GLY A 38 9.54 12.05 -11.85
CA GLY A 38 8.99 13.31 -11.35
C GLY A 38 8.94 13.38 -9.83
N GLU A 39 8.32 12.39 -9.18
CA GLU A 39 8.24 12.29 -7.71
C GLU A 39 9.64 12.23 -7.08
N PHE A 40 10.53 11.42 -7.65
CA PHE A 40 11.92 11.35 -7.19
C PHE A 40 12.65 12.69 -7.32
N ARG A 41 12.47 13.41 -8.44
CA ARG A 41 13.08 14.72 -8.64
C ARG A 41 12.59 15.72 -7.60
N ALA A 42 11.28 15.79 -7.36
CA ALA A 42 10.70 16.65 -6.34
C ALA A 42 11.26 16.33 -4.94
N TRP A 43 11.36 15.04 -4.61
CA TRP A 43 11.95 14.58 -3.35
C TRP A 43 13.43 14.98 -3.22
N VAL A 44 14.23 14.81 -4.28
CA VAL A 44 15.65 15.19 -4.32
C VAL A 44 15.82 16.69 -4.11
N VAL A 45 14.99 17.52 -4.75
CA VAL A 45 15.01 18.99 -4.58
C VAL A 45 14.71 19.36 -3.13
N HIS A 46 13.67 18.78 -2.54
CA HIS A 46 13.27 19.06 -1.15
C HIS A 46 14.34 18.60 -0.12
N ARG A 47 15.13 17.58 -0.45
CA ARG A 47 16.20 17.04 0.43
C ARG A 47 17.62 17.39 -0.01
N PHE A 48 17.78 18.34 -0.93
CA PHE A 48 19.06 18.62 -1.57
C PHE A 48 20.15 18.97 -0.54
N ARG A 49 19.88 19.92 0.36
CA ARG A 49 20.85 20.40 1.37
C ARG A 49 21.18 19.36 2.43
N THR A 50 20.27 18.44 2.74
CA THR A 50 20.43 17.48 3.83
C THR A 50 21.05 16.16 3.37
N LEU A 51 20.75 15.73 2.14
CA LEU A 51 21.14 14.40 1.64
C LEU A 51 22.06 14.43 0.43
N VAL A 52 21.96 15.44 -0.46
CA VAL A 52 22.77 15.54 -1.69
C VAL A 52 24.04 16.37 -1.45
N PHE A 53 23.91 17.63 -1.04
CA PHE A 53 25.03 18.55 -0.87
C PHE A 53 25.39 18.73 0.61
N ARG A 54 26.27 17.85 1.12
CA ARG A 54 26.64 17.79 2.55
C ARG A 54 27.91 18.54 2.86
N LEU A 55 28.23 18.66 4.16
CA LEU A 55 29.52 19.19 4.63
C LEU A 55 30.72 18.53 3.92
N SER A 56 30.72 17.22 3.75
CA SER A 56 31.79 16.53 3.02
C SER A 56 31.95 16.96 1.56
N HIS A 57 30.89 17.45 0.90
CA HIS A 57 30.97 18.00 -0.45
C HIS A 57 31.52 19.41 -0.45
N LYS A 58 31.14 20.21 0.56
CA LYS A 58 31.71 21.55 0.75
C LYS A 58 33.21 21.45 1.01
N LEU A 59 33.63 20.50 1.87
CA LEU A 59 35.02 20.23 2.16
C LEU A 59 35.77 19.70 0.93
N ALA A 60 35.19 18.78 0.16
CA ALA A 60 35.80 18.29 -1.08
C ALA A 60 35.93 19.40 -2.15
N LEU A 61 34.96 20.31 -2.23
CA LEU A 61 35.04 21.47 -3.12
C LEU A 61 36.12 22.46 -2.66
N ALA A 62 36.24 22.70 -1.35
CA ALA A 62 37.31 23.49 -0.78
C ALA A 62 38.69 22.86 -1.05
N GLU A 63 38.79 21.54 -0.92
CA GLU A 63 39.99 20.77 -1.26
C GLU A 63 40.36 20.92 -2.75
N LEU A 64 39.39 20.83 -3.67
CA LEU A 64 39.64 21.08 -5.10
C LEU A 64 40.20 22.49 -5.36
N VAL A 65 39.64 23.51 -4.70
CA VAL A 65 40.13 24.90 -4.82
C VAL A 65 41.54 25.02 -4.25
N LEU A 66 41.82 24.41 -3.10
CA LEU A 66 43.14 24.41 -2.47
C LEU A 66 44.19 23.71 -3.34
N VAL A 67 43.84 22.57 -3.96
CA VAL A 67 44.72 21.88 -4.91
C VAL A 67 44.98 22.75 -6.13
N ALA A 68 43.96 23.44 -6.65
CA ALA A 68 44.11 24.37 -7.77
C ALA A 68 45.04 25.54 -7.45
N ILE A 69 44.93 26.12 -6.25
CA ILE A 69 45.83 27.18 -5.80
C ILE A 69 47.24 26.62 -5.60
N ALA A 70 47.39 25.50 -4.89
CA ALA A 70 48.68 24.87 -4.63
C ALA A 70 49.39 24.48 -5.94
N ALA A 71 48.63 24.14 -6.98
CA ALA A 71 49.17 23.83 -8.29
C ALA A 71 49.95 24.97 -8.94
N ALA A 72 49.70 26.22 -8.54
CA ALA A 72 50.42 27.39 -9.03
C ALA A 72 51.77 27.62 -8.32
N PHE A 73 51.97 27.04 -7.12
CA PHE A 73 53.10 27.38 -6.25
C PHE A 73 54.00 26.19 -5.89
N PHE A 74 53.54 24.95 -6.08
CA PHE A 74 54.24 23.76 -5.62
C PHE A 74 54.42 22.70 -6.70
N ALA A 75 55.44 21.85 -6.54
CA ALA A 75 55.65 20.70 -7.40
C ALA A 75 54.51 19.66 -7.28
N PRO A 76 54.24 18.84 -8.32
CA PRO A 76 53.11 17.90 -8.32
C PRO A 76 53.12 16.88 -7.18
N PHE A 77 54.31 16.40 -6.82
CA PHE A 77 54.48 15.32 -5.86
C PHE A 77 53.98 15.65 -4.44
N PRO A 78 54.44 16.73 -3.78
CA PRO A 78 54.00 17.04 -2.42
C PRO A 78 52.51 17.36 -2.34
N VAL A 79 51.95 18.02 -3.36
CA VAL A 79 50.51 18.35 -3.42
C VAL A 79 49.68 17.07 -3.51
N ALA A 80 50.03 16.13 -4.40
CA ALA A 80 49.33 14.85 -4.53
C ALA A 80 49.44 13.98 -3.27
N ALA A 81 50.61 13.97 -2.61
CA ALA A 81 50.83 13.20 -1.38
C ALA A 81 49.94 13.64 -0.21
N VAL A 82 49.50 14.91 -0.19
CA VAL A 82 48.58 15.46 0.82
C VAL A 82 47.12 15.36 0.38
N ALA A 83 46.82 15.71 -0.88
CA ALA A 83 45.44 15.75 -1.39
C ALA A 83 44.79 14.36 -1.45
N LEU A 84 45.51 13.32 -1.90
CA LEU A 84 44.91 11.99 -2.07
C LEU A 84 44.41 11.36 -0.74
N PRO A 85 45.19 11.40 0.37
CA PRO A 85 44.68 11.00 1.69
C PRO A 85 43.60 11.94 2.23
N LEU A 86 43.74 13.26 2.03
CA LEU A 86 42.78 14.25 2.51
C LEU A 86 41.39 13.99 1.93
N TRP A 87 41.31 13.69 0.63
CA TRP A 87 40.07 13.30 -0.04
C TRP A 87 39.39 12.13 0.65
N ALA A 88 40.16 11.09 1.01
CA ALA A 88 39.61 9.91 1.69
C ALA A 88 39.06 10.28 3.09
N VAL A 89 39.78 11.11 3.83
CA VAL A 89 39.38 11.60 5.16
C VAL A 89 38.12 12.47 5.09
N THR A 90 38.04 13.39 4.12
CA THR A 90 36.88 14.26 3.84
C THR A 90 35.58 13.46 3.77
N PHE A 91 35.68 12.21 3.33
CA PHE A 91 34.55 11.34 3.07
C PHE A 91 34.44 10.11 4.00
N ALA A 92 35.30 9.98 5.01
CA ALA A 92 35.30 8.87 5.96
C ALA A 92 34.02 8.79 6.82
N SER A 93 33.38 9.93 7.12
CA SER A 93 32.10 10.00 7.82
C SER A 93 30.92 9.62 6.90
N SER A 94 30.77 8.32 6.63
CA SER A 94 29.71 7.76 5.77
C SER A 94 28.58 7.07 6.55
N ARG A 95 28.56 7.21 7.89
CA ARG A 95 27.65 6.49 8.81
C ARG A 95 26.15 6.63 8.51
N ARG A 96 25.70 7.65 7.76
CA ARG A 96 24.30 7.89 7.40
C ARG A 96 23.79 7.14 6.15
N TYR A 97 24.64 6.50 5.36
CA TYR A 97 24.21 5.61 4.26
C TYR A 97 24.15 4.15 4.72
N ARG A 98 23.84 3.93 5.99
CA ARG A 98 23.63 2.62 6.60
C ARG A 98 22.16 2.24 6.39
N SER A 99 21.91 1.02 5.90
CA SER A 99 20.56 0.52 5.57
C SER A 99 19.66 0.26 6.78
N ASP A 100 20.19 0.52 7.97
CA ASP A 100 19.75 0.03 9.27
C ASP A 100 18.47 0.73 9.80
N ARG A 101 17.85 1.63 9.02
CA ARG A 101 16.68 2.44 9.45
C ARG A 101 15.47 2.37 8.52
N GLU A 102 15.51 1.55 7.47
CA GLU A 102 14.46 1.60 6.44
C GLU A 102 13.45 0.44 6.59
N LYS A 103 12.17 0.78 6.81
CA LYS A 103 11.05 -0.17 6.99
C LYS A 103 10.87 -1.16 5.82
N LYS A 104 11.40 -0.85 4.61
CA LYS A 104 11.34 -1.72 3.42
C LYS A 104 12.73 -1.84 2.77
N PRO A 105 13.33 -3.04 2.70
CA PRO A 105 14.66 -3.22 2.12
C PRO A 105 14.66 -3.05 0.59
N LEU A 106 15.80 -2.64 0.04
CA LEU A 106 16.04 -2.57 -1.40
C LEU A 106 15.86 -3.96 -2.03
N LYS A 107 14.94 -4.08 -2.99
CA LYS A 107 14.71 -5.33 -3.74
C LYS A 107 15.45 -5.32 -5.08
N TYR A 108 16.33 -6.29 -5.29
CA TYR A 108 17.09 -6.48 -6.52
C TYR A 108 16.27 -7.21 -7.59
N THR A 109 15.32 -6.51 -8.19
CA THR A 109 14.56 -7.00 -9.36
C THR A 109 15.39 -6.88 -10.65
N ASN A 110 15.02 -7.58 -11.72
CA ASN A 110 15.69 -7.45 -13.03
C ASN A 110 15.73 -5.99 -13.52
N ARG A 111 14.67 -5.21 -13.25
CA ARG A 111 14.64 -3.76 -13.52
C ARG A 111 15.66 -3.00 -12.67
N MET A 112 15.74 -3.30 -11.37
CA MET A 112 16.72 -2.68 -10.48
C MET A 112 18.15 -3.02 -10.89
N GLN A 113 18.43 -4.27 -11.30
CA GLN A 113 19.75 -4.68 -11.77
C GLN A 113 20.18 -3.91 -13.02
N ARG A 114 19.29 -3.75 -14.02
CA ARG A 114 19.56 -2.93 -15.22
C ARG A 114 19.81 -1.47 -14.87
N LEU A 115 18.99 -0.90 -13.99
CA LEU A 115 19.16 0.48 -13.53
C LEU A 115 20.49 0.67 -12.77
N LEU A 116 20.81 -0.25 -11.86
CA LEU A 116 22.07 -0.24 -11.11
C LEU A 116 23.27 -0.33 -12.05
N ALA A 117 23.26 -1.28 -12.99
CA ALA A 117 24.34 -1.45 -13.96
C ALA A 117 24.53 -0.19 -14.82
N THR A 118 23.43 0.36 -15.35
CA THR A 118 23.47 1.57 -16.19
C THR A 118 23.96 2.79 -15.38
N ALA A 119 23.45 2.98 -14.17
CA ALA A 119 23.85 4.11 -13.33
C ALA A 119 25.30 3.98 -12.83
N ALA A 120 25.75 2.76 -12.55
CA ALA A 120 27.14 2.50 -12.20
C ALA A 120 28.09 2.80 -13.36
N LEU A 121 27.75 2.38 -14.59
CA LEU A 121 28.52 2.71 -15.78
C LEU A 121 28.63 4.23 -15.97
N LEU A 122 27.52 4.96 -15.85
CA LEU A 122 27.52 6.42 -15.93
C LEU A 122 28.39 7.08 -14.85
N ALA A 123 28.34 6.57 -13.61
CA ALA A 123 29.14 7.09 -12.50
C ALA A 123 30.64 6.78 -12.63
N ILE A 124 31.01 5.71 -13.34
CA ILE A 124 32.41 5.34 -13.59
C ILE A 124 33.07 6.26 -14.63
N LEU A 125 32.32 6.76 -15.62
CA LEU A 125 32.85 7.63 -16.68
C LEU A 125 33.67 8.84 -16.16
N PRO A 126 33.18 9.66 -15.21
CA PRO A 126 33.97 10.78 -14.68
C PRO A 126 35.22 10.31 -13.90
N ILE A 127 35.16 9.17 -13.21
CA ILE A 127 36.33 8.58 -12.52
C ILE A 127 37.38 8.15 -13.53
N ALA A 128 36.98 7.39 -14.55
CA ALA A 128 37.87 6.89 -15.59
C ALA A 128 38.47 8.03 -16.42
N GLY A 129 37.65 9.02 -16.78
CA GLY A 129 38.11 10.23 -17.48
C GLY A 129 39.13 11.01 -16.65
N GLY A 130 38.81 11.32 -15.39
CA GLY A 130 39.72 12.01 -14.49
C GLY A 130 41.03 11.23 -14.26
N LEU A 131 40.95 9.92 -14.06
CA LEU A 131 42.12 9.05 -13.88
C LEU A 131 42.99 9.02 -15.14
N SER A 132 42.39 8.93 -16.33
CA SER A 132 43.13 8.92 -17.59
C SER A 132 43.89 10.22 -17.85
N ILE A 133 43.34 11.35 -17.37
CA ILE A 133 43.99 12.66 -17.42
C ILE A 133 45.14 12.68 -16.40
N TRP A 134 44.90 12.26 -15.16
CA TRP A 134 45.94 12.20 -14.10
C TRP A 134 47.15 11.34 -14.45
N LEU A 135 46.96 10.25 -15.19
CA LEU A 135 48.06 9.39 -15.62
C LEU A 135 49.01 10.03 -16.65
N ARG A 136 48.71 11.23 -17.17
CA ARG A 136 49.61 11.99 -18.06
C ARG A 136 50.76 12.67 -17.31
N GLY A 137 50.56 12.97 -16.02
CA GLY A 137 51.62 13.36 -15.09
C GLY A 137 51.68 14.83 -14.70
N ASP A 138 50.78 15.70 -15.18
CA ASP A 138 50.77 17.11 -14.79
C ASP A 138 49.98 17.36 -13.50
N LEU A 139 50.37 18.38 -12.73
CA LEU A 139 49.66 18.73 -11.48
C LEU A 139 48.25 19.28 -11.75
N ALA A 140 48.06 19.97 -12.87
CA ALA A 140 46.74 20.41 -13.32
C ALA A 140 45.78 19.21 -13.54
N ASP A 141 46.32 18.02 -13.84
CA ASP A 141 45.55 16.80 -14.05
C ASP A 141 45.00 16.20 -12.76
N LEU A 142 45.64 16.47 -11.60
CA LEU A 142 45.17 16.04 -10.29
C LEU A 142 43.78 16.62 -9.98
N ILE A 143 43.56 17.88 -10.38
CA ILE A 143 42.28 18.58 -10.20
C ILE A 143 41.19 17.84 -10.99
N TRP A 144 41.46 17.47 -12.23
CA TRP A 144 40.52 16.73 -13.08
C TRP A 144 40.21 15.34 -12.54
N TYR A 145 41.20 14.65 -11.97
CA TYR A 145 40.98 13.38 -11.28
C TYR A 145 40.09 13.52 -10.03
N LEU A 146 40.45 14.43 -9.11
CA LEU A 146 39.64 14.67 -7.91
C LEU A 146 38.23 15.19 -8.26
N ALA A 147 38.09 16.00 -9.31
CA ALA A 147 36.80 16.44 -9.84
C ALA A 147 36.00 15.25 -10.39
N GLY A 148 36.64 14.32 -11.09
CA GLY A 148 36.02 13.07 -11.54
C GLY A 148 35.45 12.25 -10.38
N LEU A 149 36.22 12.08 -9.30
CA LEU A 149 35.75 11.42 -8.07
C LEU A 149 34.58 12.17 -7.42
N PHE A 150 34.68 13.51 -7.36
CA PHE A 150 33.62 14.37 -6.82
C PHE A 150 32.32 14.24 -7.61
N LEU A 151 32.38 14.31 -8.95
CA LEU A 151 31.20 14.21 -9.82
C LEU A 151 30.54 12.84 -9.72
N ALA A 152 31.32 11.76 -9.62
CA ALA A 152 30.79 10.41 -9.42
C ALA A 152 29.93 10.29 -8.15
N ASP A 153 30.38 10.87 -7.02
CA ASP A 153 29.64 10.88 -5.76
C ASP A 153 28.49 11.91 -5.79
N PHE A 154 28.80 13.17 -6.10
CA PHE A 154 27.86 14.28 -6.01
C PHE A 154 26.64 14.09 -6.92
N LEU A 155 26.87 13.68 -8.17
CA LEU A 155 25.82 13.50 -9.18
C LEU A 155 25.08 12.16 -9.08
N ALA A 156 25.27 11.37 -8.02
CA ALA A 156 24.52 10.12 -7.79
C ALA A 156 23.01 10.18 -8.11
N PRO A 157 22.20 11.16 -7.62
CA PRO A 157 20.79 11.24 -7.99
C PRO A 157 20.57 11.55 -9.48
N ALA A 158 21.46 12.31 -10.12
CA ALA A 158 21.42 12.58 -11.56
C ALA A 158 21.78 11.34 -12.38
N TRP A 159 22.75 10.52 -11.94
CA TRP A 159 23.09 9.24 -12.57
C TRP A 159 21.90 8.26 -12.53
N VAL A 160 21.14 8.23 -11.43
CA VAL A 160 19.91 7.45 -11.34
C VAL A 160 18.86 7.93 -12.35
N LEU A 161 18.63 9.24 -12.46
CA LEU A 161 17.68 9.81 -13.41
C LEU A 161 18.11 9.57 -14.87
N ALA A 162 19.39 9.75 -15.18
CA ALA A 162 19.94 9.49 -16.51
C ALA A 162 19.83 8.00 -16.88
N ALA A 163 20.18 7.09 -15.96
CA ALA A 163 20.00 5.67 -16.15
C ALA A 163 18.52 5.29 -16.38
N ALA A 164 17.60 5.91 -15.64
CA ALA A 164 16.16 5.70 -15.84
C ALA A 164 15.69 6.17 -17.23
N ALA A 165 16.20 7.30 -17.71
CA ALA A 165 15.90 7.82 -19.05
C ALA A 165 16.45 6.89 -20.15
N LEU A 166 17.71 6.46 -20.03
CA LEU A 166 18.35 5.53 -20.98
C LEU A 166 17.66 4.17 -21.01
N MET A 167 17.22 3.66 -19.86
CA MET A 167 16.54 2.37 -19.76
C MET A 167 15.05 2.44 -20.11
N HIS A 168 14.45 3.63 -20.18
CA HIS A 168 13.03 3.80 -20.50
C HIS A 168 12.55 3.03 -21.74
N PRO A 169 13.21 3.09 -22.93
CA PRO A 169 12.79 2.32 -24.10
C PRO A 169 12.87 0.80 -23.88
N VAL A 170 13.89 0.33 -23.16
CA VAL A 170 14.08 -1.10 -22.83
C VAL A 170 12.96 -1.58 -21.90
N GLU A 171 12.73 -0.86 -20.80
CA GLU A 171 11.65 -1.17 -19.86
C GLU A 171 10.27 -1.14 -20.52
N ARG A 172 10.03 -0.16 -21.41
CA ARG A 172 8.78 -0.08 -22.17
C ARG A 172 8.62 -1.30 -23.09
N ARG A 173 9.66 -1.71 -23.83
CA ARG A 173 9.58 -2.91 -24.69
C ARG A 173 9.32 -4.18 -23.89
N ILE A 174 9.97 -4.35 -22.74
CA ILE A 174 9.75 -5.48 -21.85
C ILE A 174 8.30 -5.48 -21.36
N ARG A 175 7.82 -4.35 -20.84
CA ARG A 175 6.43 -4.18 -20.36
C ARG A 175 5.41 -4.53 -21.44
N GLU A 176 5.59 -4.01 -22.65
CA GLU A 176 4.69 -4.31 -23.77
C GLU A 176 4.79 -5.77 -24.23
N GLY A 177 5.97 -6.40 -24.12
CA GLY A 177 6.13 -7.84 -24.34
C GLY A 177 5.29 -8.67 -23.38
N PHE A 178 5.33 -8.34 -22.08
CA PHE A 178 4.50 -9.00 -21.06
C PHE A 178 3.00 -8.83 -21.33
N LYS A 179 2.55 -7.62 -21.70
CA LYS A 179 1.16 -7.37 -22.08
C LYS A 179 0.74 -8.17 -23.30
N ARG A 180 1.56 -8.21 -24.36
CA ARG A 180 1.28 -9.01 -25.57
C ARG A 180 1.17 -10.51 -25.24
N GLN A 181 2.06 -11.02 -24.40
CA GLN A 181 2.01 -12.41 -23.94
C GLN A 181 0.71 -12.71 -23.19
N ALA A 182 0.31 -11.82 -22.27
CA ALA A 182 -0.92 -11.98 -21.49
C ALA A 182 -2.17 -11.94 -22.39
N ARG A 183 -2.26 -10.96 -23.30
CA ARG A 183 -3.34 -10.90 -24.31
C ARG A 183 -3.40 -12.16 -25.16
N ARG A 184 -2.26 -12.67 -25.64
CA ARG A 184 -2.21 -13.90 -26.44
C ARG A 184 -2.69 -15.12 -25.65
N ARG A 185 -2.37 -15.20 -24.36
CA ARG A 185 -2.84 -16.30 -23.50
C ARG A 185 -4.35 -16.22 -23.28
N LEU A 186 -4.87 -15.04 -22.94
CA LEU A 186 -6.31 -14.84 -22.76
C LEU A 186 -7.10 -15.07 -24.05
N GLY A 187 -6.59 -14.58 -25.19
CA GLY A 187 -7.24 -14.78 -26.50
C GLY A 187 -7.29 -16.24 -26.97
N ARG A 188 -6.52 -17.14 -26.36
CA ARG A 188 -6.58 -18.59 -26.61
C ARG A 188 -7.54 -19.32 -25.66
N ARG A 189 -8.13 -18.61 -24.70
CA ARG A 189 -8.97 -19.14 -23.64
C ARG A 189 -10.39 -18.59 -23.76
N SER A 190 -11.06 -18.87 -24.88
CA SER A 190 -12.47 -18.48 -25.09
C SER A 190 -13.43 -19.20 -24.14
N ASP A 191 -12.98 -20.28 -23.50
CA ASP A 191 -13.66 -21.03 -22.45
C ASP A 191 -13.62 -20.33 -21.07
N LEU A 192 -12.69 -19.40 -20.87
CA LEU A 192 -12.43 -18.78 -19.57
C LEU A 192 -13.42 -17.66 -19.28
N LYS A 193 -14.21 -17.80 -18.20
CA LYS A 193 -15.02 -16.70 -17.68
C LYS A 193 -14.14 -15.76 -16.86
N ILE A 194 -14.31 -14.45 -17.04
CA ILE A 194 -13.48 -13.43 -16.39
C ILE A 194 -14.37 -12.53 -15.55
N VAL A 195 -14.07 -12.48 -14.25
CA VAL A 195 -14.70 -11.60 -13.27
C VAL A 195 -13.71 -10.51 -12.89
N ALA A 196 -14.10 -9.24 -12.99
CA ALA A 196 -13.28 -8.11 -12.55
C ALA A 196 -13.96 -7.38 -11.39
N VAL A 197 -13.18 -7.03 -10.36
CA VAL A 197 -13.66 -6.36 -9.15
C VAL A 197 -12.93 -5.02 -9.00
N THR A 198 -13.68 -3.92 -8.90
CA THR A 198 -13.15 -2.60 -8.58
C THR A 198 -13.97 -1.90 -7.49
N GLY A 199 -13.46 -0.76 -7.03
CA GLY A 199 -14.02 0.06 -5.95
C GLY A 199 -12.95 0.81 -5.17
N SER A 200 -13.34 1.76 -4.33
CA SER A 200 -12.41 2.42 -3.40
C SER A 200 -12.04 1.47 -2.27
N TYR A 201 -13.03 0.77 -1.69
CA TYR A 201 -12.86 -0.19 -0.59
C TYR A 201 -13.42 -1.57 -0.95
N GLY A 202 -13.23 -2.59 -0.11
CA GLY A 202 -13.83 -3.93 -0.29
C GLY A 202 -13.26 -4.82 -1.41
N LYS A 203 -12.56 -4.27 -2.40
CA LYS A 203 -12.01 -4.99 -3.58
C LYS A 203 -11.41 -6.36 -3.28
N THR A 204 -10.38 -6.40 -2.42
CA THR A 204 -9.64 -7.64 -2.13
C THR A 204 -10.52 -8.65 -1.40
N SER A 205 -11.33 -8.20 -0.44
CA SER A 205 -12.29 -9.05 0.29
C SER A 205 -13.31 -9.65 -0.68
N THR A 206 -14.00 -8.82 -1.47
CA THR A 206 -14.99 -9.27 -2.45
C THR A 206 -14.39 -10.24 -3.47
N LYS A 207 -13.19 -9.96 -4.01
CA LYS A 207 -12.48 -10.87 -4.92
C LYS A 207 -12.20 -12.23 -4.27
N ASN A 208 -11.73 -12.26 -3.02
CA ASN A 208 -11.47 -13.51 -2.31
C ASN A 208 -12.77 -14.30 -2.07
N ILE A 209 -13.85 -13.62 -1.66
CA ILE A 209 -15.15 -14.26 -1.41
C ILE A 209 -15.73 -14.83 -2.72
N ILE A 210 -15.63 -14.09 -3.84
CA ILE A 210 -16.00 -14.58 -5.17
C ILE A 210 -15.19 -15.84 -5.50
N GLY A 211 -13.87 -15.82 -5.27
CA GLY A 211 -13.00 -16.98 -5.48
C GLY A 211 -13.48 -18.22 -4.72
N ASN A 212 -13.79 -18.07 -3.44
CA ASN A 212 -14.27 -19.15 -2.59
C ASN A 212 -15.63 -19.69 -3.06
N ILE A 213 -16.57 -18.79 -3.39
CA ILE A 213 -17.91 -19.17 -3.86
C ILE A 213 -17.84 -19.90 -5.19
N LEU A 214 -17.10 -19.37 -6.16
CA LEU A 214 -16.99 -19.98 -7.48
C LEU A 214 -16.18 -21.28 -7.44
N GLY A 215 -15.27 -21.43 -6.46
CA GLY A 215 -14.54 -22.66 -6.16
C GLY A 215 -15.44 -23.88 -5.89
N LEU A 216 -16.71 -23.68 -5.52
CA LEU A 216 -17.68 -24.77 -5.34
C LEU A 216 -17.92 -25.59 -6.61
N ARG A 217 -17.79 -24.95 -7.78
CA ARG A 217 -18.15 -25.55 -9.08
C ARG A 217 -17.06 -25.40 -10.13
N TYR A 218 -16.22 -24.39 -10.00
CA TYR A 218 -15.26 -24.00 -11.02
C TYR A 218 -13.83 -23.99 -10.48
N GLN A 219 -12.91 -24.47 -11.30
CA GLN A 219 -11.49 -24.24 -11.08
C GLN A 219 -11.19 -22.75 -11.26
N THR A 220 -10.96 -22.04 -10.15
CA THR A 220 -10.93 -20.57 -10.13
C THR A 220 -9.53 -20.06 -9.81
N LEU A 221 -8.98 -19.21 -10.68
CA LEU A 221 -7.76 -18.45 -10.41
C LEU A 221 -8.12 -17.06 -9.92
N ILE A 222 -7.61 -16.67 -8.76
CA ILE A 222 -7.75 -15.32 -8.21
C ILE A 222 -6.40 -14.58 -8.21
N THR A 223 -6.41 -13.25 -8.36
CA THR A 223 -5.16 -12.48 -8.21
C THR A 223 -4.64 -12.56 -6.77
N PRO A 224 -3.34 -12.85 -6.54
CA PRO A 224 -2.76 -12.91 -5.20
C PRO A 224 -2.58 -11.51 -4.63
N GLY A 225 -2.91 -11.34 -3.33
CA GLY A 225 -2.79 -10.05 -2.64
C GLY A 225 -3.48 -8.91 -3.40
N SER A 226 -2.77 -7.79 -3.56
CA SER A 226 -3.22 -6.58 -4.26
C SER A 226 -2.66 -6.46 -5.68
N TYR A 227 -2.53 -7.57 -6.41
CA TYR A 227 -2.09 -7.55 -7.81
C TYR A 227 -3.22 -6.99 -8.70
N ASN A 228 -3.29 -5.67 -8.79
CA ASN A 228 -4.42 -4.93 -9.34
C ASN A 228 -4.04 -3.87 -10.39
N THR A 229 -2.76 -3.83 -10.77
CA THR A 229 -2.21 -2.97 -11.84
C THR A 229 -2.09 -3.75 -13.15
N PRO A 230 -1.95 -3.10 -14.33
CA PRO A 230 -1.79 -3.80 -15.60
C PRO A 230 -0.66 -4.83 -15.60
N MET A 231 0.47 -4.49 -14.96
CA MET A 231 1.59 -5.43 -14.82
C MET A 231 1.32 -6.54 -13.81
N GLY A 232 0.62 -6.25 -12.71
CA GLY A 232 0.17 -7.28 -11.78
C GLY A 232 -0.71 -8.31 -12.48
N LEU A 233 -1.68 -7.87 -13.27
CA LEU A 233 -2.53 -8.76 -14.06
C LEU A 233 -1.74 -9.57 -15.10
N CYS A 234 -0.79 -8.94 -15.80
CA CYS A 234 0.08 -9.65 -16.74
C CYS A 234 0.87 -10.77 -16.04
N LEU A 235 1.39 -10.53 -14.83
CA LEU A 235 2.13 -11.55 -14.08
C LEU A 235 1.24 -12.75 -13.71
N VAL A 236 0.01 -12.50 -13.26
CA VAL A 236 -0.95 -13.57 -12.94
C VAL A 236 -1.28 -14.39 -14.18
N VAL A 237 -1.63 -13.74 -15.30
CA VAL A 237 -1.98 -14.44 -16.54
C VAL A 237 -0.78 -15.20 -17.13
N ASN A 238 0.42 -14.61 -17.12
CA ASN A 238 1.59 -15.22 -17.74
C ASN A 238 2.23 -16.32 -16.89
N ASN A 239 2.07 -16.30 -15.57
CA ASN A 239 2.79 -17.23 -14.70
C ASN A 239 1.86 -18.19 -13.94
N MET A 240 0.59 -17.85 -13.74
CA MET A 240 -0.33 -18.61 -12.88
C MET A 240 -1.51 -19.22 -13.64
N LEU A 241 -1.94 -18.65 -14.77
CA LEU A 241 -3.05 -19.19 -15.56
C LEU A 241 -2.67 -20.52 -16.23
N ARG A 242 -3.36 -21.58 -15.81
CA ARG A 242 -3.29 -22.98 -16.33
C ARG A 242 -4.53 -23.39 -17.10
N ALA A 243 -4.45 -24.49 -17.85
CA ALA A 243 -5.53 -25.01 -18.70
C ALA A 243 -6.78 -25.40 -17.90
N GLU A 244 -6.60 -25.94 -16.70
CA GLU A 244 -7.72 -26.38 -15.85
C GLU A 244 -8.63 -25.24 -15.35
N HIS A 245 -8.12 -24.00 -15.25
CA HIS A 245 -8.91 -22.89 -14.71
C HIS A 245 -10.05 -22.51 -15.63
N GLN A 246 -11.27 -22.49 -15.14
CA GLN A 246 -12.48 -22.12 -15.86
C GLN A 246 -12.89 -20.68 -15.57
N VAL A 247 -12.45 -20.13 -14.44
CA VAL A 247 -12.75 -18.75 -14.03
C VAL A 247 -11.48 -18.02 -13.62
N LEU A 248 -11.36 -16.77 -14.05
CA LEU A 248 -10.32 -15.84 -13.63
C LEU A 248 -10.95 -14.64 -12.93
N VAL A 249 -10.67 -14.47 -11.64
CA VAL A 249 -11.15 -13.35 -10.81
C VAL A 249 -10.03 -12.34 -10.59
N LEU A 250 -10.22 -11.13 -11.11
CA LEU A 250 -9.22 -10.08 -11.13
C LEU A 250 -9.62 -8.91 -10.25
N GLU A 251 -8.70 -8.45 -9.42
CA GLU A 251 -8.81 -7.12 -8.80
C GLU A 251 -8.31 -6.05 -9.76
N MET A 252 -9.05 -4.96 -9.94
CA MET A 252 -8.69 -3.83 -10.79
C MET A 252 -8.63 -2.54 -9.98
N GLY A 253 -7.42 -2.01 -9.81
CA GLY A 253 -7.13 -0.79 -9.06
C GLY A 253 -6.79 0.36 -9.98
N ILE A 254 -7.16 1.58 -9.58
CA ILE A 254 -6.88 2.81 -10.33
C ILE A 254 -6.15 3.80 -9.43
N ARG A 255 -5.30 4.61 -10.04
CA ARG A 255 -4.63 5.73 -9.39
C ARG A 255 -4.68 6.99 -10.26
N HIS A 256 -4.56 6.86 -11.57
CA HIS A 256 -4.56 7.96 -12.53
C HIS A 256 -5.69 7.80 -13.56
N PRO A 257 -6.16 8.91 -14.16
CA PRO A 257 -7.13 8.84 -15.24
C PRO A 257 -6.62 7.97 -16.41
N GLY A 258 -7.48 7.11 -16.94
CA GLY A 258 -7.15 6.15 -18.01
C GLY A 258 -6.58 4.81 -17.54
N ASP A 259 -6.32 4.63 -16.24
CA ASP A 259 -5.85 3.35 -15.68
C ASP A 259 -6.86 2.22 -15.95
N MET A 260 -8.18 2.51 -15.84
CA MET A 260 -9.20 1.50 -16.07
C MET A 260 -9.31 1.10 -17.53
N ASP A 261 -9.13 2.05 -18.45
CA ASP A 261 -9.07 1.77 -19.89
C ASP A 261 -7.84 0.90 -20.23
N GLU A 262 -6.69 1.14 -19.60
CA GLU A 262 -5.50 0.29 -19.77
C GLU A 262 -5.74 -1.14 -19.28
N LEU A 263 -6.41 -1.28 -18.11
CA LEU A 263 -6.77 -2.58 -17.54
C LEU A 263 -7.77 -3.33 -18.43
N CYS A 264 -8.83 -2.66 -18.89
CA CYS A 264 -9.84 -3.25 -19.77
C CYS A 264 -9.28 -3.57 -21.16
N GLY A 265 -8.31 -2.79 -21.64
CA GLY A 265 -7.56 -3.07 -22.86
C GLY A 265 -6.57 -4.24 -22.74
N LEU A 266 -6.31 -4.73 -21.53
CA LEU A 266 -5.57 -5.97 -21.29
C LEU A 266 -6.53 -7.16 -21.15
N VAL A 267 -7.60 -6.97 -20.38
CA VAL A 267 -8.57 -8.00 -20.07
C VAL A 267 -9.98 -7.43 -20.19
N ARG A 268 -10.81 -8.04 -21.05
CA ARG A 268 -12.21 -7.67 -21.18
C ARG A 268 -13.06 -8.50 -20.20
N PRO A 269 -13.68 -7.90 -19.16
CA PRO A 269 -14.45 -8.65 -18.17
C PRO A 269 -15.78 -9.14 -18.74
N HIS A 270 -16.16 -10.36 -18.36
CA HIS A 270 -17.51 -10.89 -18.61
C HIS A 270 -18.46 -10.61 -17.45
N ILE A 271 -17.92 -10.46 -16.24
CA ILE A 271 -18.64 -10.02 -15.05
C ILE A 271 -17.82 -8.90 -14.41
N GLY A 272 -18.45 -7.78 -14.10
CA GLY A 272 -17.81 -6.59 -13.54
C GLY A 272 -18.51 -6.22 -12.24
N VAL A 273 -17.75 -6.14 -11.15
CA VAL A 273 -18.24 -5.91 -9.80
C VAL A 273 -17.70 -4.59 -9.29
N VAL A 274 -18.59 -3.67 -8.93
CA VAL A 274 -18.22 -2.39 -8.30
C VAL A 274 -18.69 -2.42 -6.84
N THR A 275 -17.74 -2.30 -5.91
CA THR A 275 -18.03 -2.42 -4.47
C THR A 275 -18.60 -1.13 -3.87
N SER A 276 -17.78 -0.08 -3.81
CA SER A 276 -18.16 1.25 -3.29
C SER A 276 -17.23 2.32 -3.85
N ILE A 277 -17.69 3.58 -3.84
CA ILE A 277 -16.94 4.78 -4.19
C ILE A 277 -16.72 5.61 -2.93
N GLY A 278 -15.47 5.89 -2.64
CA GLY A 278 -15.08 6.71 -1.51
C GLY A 278 -13.75 7.42 -1.75
N ILE A 279 -13.34 8.17 -0.73
CA ILE A 279 -12.15 9.04 -0.74
C ILE A 279 -10.88 8.19 -0.81
N ALA A 280 -10.39 7.95 -2.03
CA ALA A 280 -9.15 7.22 -2.30
C ALA A 280 -8.44 7.81 -3.53
N HIS A 281 -7.12 7.98 -3.49
CA HIS A 281 -6.35 8.52 -4.63
C HIS A 281 -6.79 9.92 -5.11
N LEU A 282 -7.35 10.75 -4.21
CA LEU A 282 -7.79 12.11 -4.55
C LEU A 282 -6.66 12.99 -5.12
N GLU A 283 -5.43 12.86 -4.60
CA GLU A 283 -4.28 13.63 -5.11
C GLU A 283 -4.08 13.49 -6.62
N SER A 284 -4.31 12.29 -7.16
CA SER A 284 -4.08 11.98 -8.57
C SER A 284 -5.34 12.03 -9.43
N MET A 285 -6.53 11.87 -8.84
CA MET A 285 -7.82 11.90 -9.55
C MET A 285 -8.53 13.25 -9.48
N GLY A 286 -8.24 14.06 -8.47
CA GLY A 286 -8.87 15.36 -8.23
C GLY A 286 -10.13 15.26 -7.36
N THR A 287 -11.20 14.63 -7.87
CA THR A 287 -12.51 14.59 -7.19
C THR A 287 -13.05 13.17 -7.04
N ILE A 288 -13.99 12.97 -6.10
CA ILE A 288 -14.68 11.69 -5.92
C ILE A 288 -15.51 11.28 -7.14
N ASP A 289 -16.09 12.24 -7.85
CA ASP A 289 -16.88 11.96 -9.04
C ASP A 289 -15.98 11.49 -10.19
N ARG A 290 -14.77 12.03 -10.33
CA ARG A 290 -13.77 11.49 -11.27
C ARG A 290 -13.32 10.08 -10.92
N ILE A 291 -13.25 9.74 -9.63
CA ILE A 291 -12.99 8.35 -9.18
C ILE A 291 -14.15 7.45 -9.60
N ALA A 292 -15.39 7.90 -9.47
CA ALA A 292 -16.57 7.18 -9.92
C ALA A 292 -16.54 6.96 -11.43
N ASP A 293 -16.34 8.02 -12.22
CA ASP A 293 -16.27 7.97 -13.68
C ASP A 293 -15.20 6.99 -14.16
N GLU A 294 -13.99 7.07 -13.59
CA GLU A 294 -12.89 6.19 -13.96
C GLU A 294 -13.19 4.71 -13.60
N LYS A 295 -13.90 4.43 -12.50
CA LYS A 295 -14.34 3.07 -12.16
C LYS A 295 -15.49 2.59 -13.05
N ALA A 296 -16.41 3.48 -13.40
CA ALA A 296 -17.52 3.20 -14.31
C ALA A 296 -17.05 2.80 -15.71
N ARG A 297 -15.85 3.24 -16.13
CA ARG A 297 -15.20 2.74 -17.37
C ARG A 297 -15.05 1.23 -17.39
N MET A 298 -14.90 0.57 -16.24
CA MET A 298 -14.86 -0.90 -16.18
C MET A 298 -16.17 -1.48 -16.74
N ILE A 299 -17.31 -0.95 -16.29
CA ILE A 299 -18.66 -1.38 -16.70
C ILE A 299 -18.89 -1.06 -18.18
N ALA A 300 -18.49 0.13 -18.63
CA ALA A 300 -18.64 0.53 -20.03
C ALA A 300 -17.80 -0.30 -21.01
N ASN A 301 -16.62 -0.79 -20.57
CA ASN A 301 -15.68 -1.56 -21.38
C ASN A 301 -15.81 -3.08 -21.22
N MET A 302 -16.86 -3.56 -20.55
CA MET A 302 -17.12 -5.00 -20.43
C MET A 302 -17.47 -5.65 -21.77
N ASP A 303 -17.59 -6.97 -21.76
CA ASP A 303 -18.27 -7.66 -22.83
C ASP A 303 -19.71 -7.16 -23.01
N ALA A 304 -20.22 -7.15 -24.24
CA ALA A 304 -21.53 -6.57 -24.56
C ALA A 304 -22.68 -7.33 -23.86
N GLU A 305 -22.55 -8.65 -23.73
CA GLU A 305 -23.45 -9.51 -22.97
C GLU A 305 -22.99 -9.70 -21.51
N GLY A 306 -22.04 -8.87 -21.06
CA GLY A 306 -21.47 -8.95 -19.73
C GLY A 306 -22.48 -8.68 -18.61
N VAL A 307 -22.14 -9.10 -17.40
CA VAL A 307 -22.98 -8.94 -16.22
C VAL A 307 -22.36 -7.93 -15.25
N ALA A 308 -23.02 -6.79 -15.06
CA ALA A 308 -22.64 -5.83 -14.03
C ALA A 308 -23.23 -6.26 -12.68
N VAL A 309 -22.44 -6.17 -11.61
CA VAL A 309 -22.88 -6.39 -10.22
C VAL A 309 -22.59 -5.11 -9.44
N LEU A 310 -23.65 -4.44 -9.00
CA LEU A 310 -23.59 -3.07 -8.49
C LEU A 310 -24.21 -2.99 -7.10
N ASN A 311 -23.50 -2.32 -6.20
CA ASN A 311 -23.99 -1.97 -4.87
C ASN A 311 -24.94 -0.76 -4.97
N MET A 312 -26.22 -0.96 -4.62
CA MET A 312 -27.23 0.09 -4.67
C MET A 312 -27.22 1.02 -3.46
N ASP A 313 -26.50 0.65 -2.39
CA ASP A 313 -26.39 1.48 -1.18
C ASP A 313 -25.37 2.62 -1.33
N ASP A 314 -24.75 2.74 -2.50
CA ASP A 314 -23.83 3.81 -2.86
C ASP A 314 -24.35 4.49 -4.12
N ASP A 315 -24.82 5.75 -3.99
CA ASP A 315 -25.45 6.50 -5.07
C ASP A 315 -24.59 6.57 -6.34
N ARG A 316 -23.26 6.67 -6.19
CA ARG A 316 -22.34 6.75 -7.33
C ARG A 316 -22.18 5.41 -8.02
N VAL A 317 -22.26 4.31 -7.29
CA VAL A 317 -22.30 2.95 -7.88
C VAL A 317 -23.66 2.67 -8.49
N ALA A 318 -24.76 3.08 -7.85
CA ALA A 318 -26.11 2.96 -8.37
C ALA A 318 -26.26 3.68 -9.72
N ALA A 319 -25.69 4.88 -9.84
CA ALA A 319 -25.62 5.63 -11.10
C ALA A 319 -24.88 4.88 -12.21
N MET A 320 -24.01 3.91 -11.89
CA MET A 320 -23.29 3.11 -12.90
C MET A 320 -24.19 2.16 -13.71
N THR A 321 -25.46 2.03 -13.32
CA THR A 321 -26.45 1.24 -14.04
C THR A 321 -26.67 1.76 -15.47
N GLU A 322 -26.49 3.06 -15.72
CA GLU A 322 -26.66 3.69 -17.05
C GLU A 322 -25.56 3.29 -18.05
N GLN A 323 -24.39 2.88 -17.55
CA GLN A 323 -23.22 2.50 -18.33
C GLN A 323 -23.21 1.00 -18.65
N ALA A 324 -24.03 0.21 -17.94
CA ALA A 324 -24.11 -1.23 -18.14
C ALA A 324 -24.93 -1.54 -19.41
N ARG A 325 -24.33 -2.29 -20.34
CA ARG A 325 -25.00 -2.70 -21.59
C ARG A 325 -25.72 -4.03 -21.49
N GLY A 326 -25.25 -4.91 -20.61
CA GLY A 326 -25.77 -6.26 -20.43
C GLY A 326 -26.67 -6.39 -19.20
N ARG A 327 -26.66 -7.57 -18.59
CA ARG A 327 -27.49 -7.84 -17.41
C ARG A 327 -26.91 -7.14 -16.18
N ILE A 328 -27.77 -6.73 -15.27
CA ILE A 328 -27.39 -6.07 -14.02
C ILE A 328 -27.91 -6.91 -12.85
N TRP A 329 -27.05 -7.18 -11.87
CA TRP A 329 -27.42 -7.59 -10.54
C TRP A 329 -27.23 -6.42 -9.58
N ARG A 330 -28.32 -5.99 -8.98
CA ARG A 330 -28.36 -4.95 -7.96
C ARG A 330 -28.32 -5.62 -6.59
N ILE A 331 -27.42 -5.19 -5.72
CA ILE A 331 -27.40 -5.68 -4.34
C ILE A 331 -27.64 -4.55 -3.35
N SER A 332 -28.15 -4.89 -2.18
CA SER A 332 -28.31 -3.94 -1.08
C SER A 332 -28.21 -4.64 0.27
N ALA A 333 -27.34 -4.15 1.15
CA ALA A 333 -27.30 -4.51 2.56
C ALA A 333 -28.14 -3.57 3.44
N GLN A 334 -28.60 -2.44 2.90
CA GLN A 334 -29.40 -1.43 3.62
C GLN A 334 -30.89 -1.44 3.25
N GLY A 335 -31.36 -2.45 2.51
CA GLY A 335 -32.78 -2.64 2.20
C GLY A 335 -33.31 -1.74 1.08
N HIS A 336 -32.45 -1.27 0.17
CA HIS A 336 -32.84 -0.52 -1.00
C HIS A 336 -33.86 -1.33 -1.85
N PRO A 337 -35.02 -0.77 -2.21
CA PRO A 337 -36.12 -1.51 -2.84
C PRO A 337 -35.79 -2.05 -4.23
N GLY A 338 -34.80 -1.47 -4.90
CA GLY A 338 -34.31 -1.91 -6.22
C GLY A 338 -33.27 -3.05 -6.20
N GLY A 339 -32.98 -3.68 -5.06
CA GLY A 339 -31.99 -4.77 -4.96
C GLY A 339 -32.54 -6.12 -5.47
N ASP A 340 -31.85 -6.73 -6.45
CA ASP A 340 -32.09 -8.12 -6.88
C ASP A 340 -31.70 -9.15 -5.80
N LEU A 341 -30.72 -8.79 -4.96
CA LEU A 341 -30.36 -9.49 -3.73
C LEU A 341 -30.26 -8.49 -2.58
N ALA A 342 -31.10 -8.66 -1.56
CA ALA A 342 -31.11 -7.78 -0.40
C ALA A 342 -30.79 -8.56 0.89
N ALA A 343 -29.92 -8.00 1.75
CA ALA A 343 -29.73 -8.48 3.11
C ALA A 343 -30.62 -7.73 4.11
N PHE A 344 -31.10 -8.44 5.12
CA PHE A 344 -31.88 -7.89 6.22
C PHE A 344 -31.68 -8.74 7.48
N ASP A 345 -32.18 -8.26 8.62
CA ASP A 345 -32.02 -8.91 9.92
C ASP A 345 -30.54 -9.20 10.25
N ILE A 346 -29.66 -8.22 9.98
CA ILE A 346 -28.22 -8.32 10.25
C ILE A 346 -28.01 -8.25 11.76
N ARG A 347 -27.46 -9.32 12.33
CA ARG A 347 -27.17 -9.45 13.77
C ARG A 347 -25.74 -9.92 13.97
N TYR A 348 -25.10 -9.37 14.99
CA TYR A 348 -23.75 -9.74 15.40
C TYR A 348 -23.80 -10.52 16.72
N ASP A 349 -23.01 -11.58 16.80
CA ASP A 349 -22.84 -12.38 18.01
C ASP A 349 -21.40 -12.92 18.13
N HIS A 350 -21.14 -13.71 19.17
CA HIS A 350 -19.84 -14.31 19.44
C HIS A 350 -19.35 -15.31 18.38
N ARG A 351 -20.18 -15.66 17.38
CA ARG A 351 -19.84 -16.51 16.23
C ARG A 351 -19.61 -15.69 14.95
N GLY A 352 -19.99 -14.41 14.94
CA GLY A 352 -19.80 -13.49 13.83
C GLY A 352 -21.09 -12.79 13.44
N THR A 353 -21.34 -12.65 12.15
CA THR A 353 -22.54 -12.01 11.62
C THR A 353 -23.53 -13.06 11.09
N SER A 354 -24.80 -12.91 11.43
CA SER A 354 -25.91 -13.65 10.82
C SER A 354 -26.86 -12.69 10.14
N PHE A 355 -27.37 -13.07 8.97
CA PHE A 355 -28.28 -12.23 8.18
C PHE A 355 -29.14 -13.10 7.26
N LEU A 356 -30.27 -12.56 6.82
CA LEU A 356 -31.12 -13.16 5.80
C LEU A 356 -30.84 -12.48 4.46
N VAL A 357 -30.80 -13.25 3.39
CA VAL A 357 -30.70 -12.75 2.02
C VAL A 357 -31.98 -13.14 1.29
N ARG A 358 -32.65 -12.14 0.70
CA ARG A 358 -33.83 -12.33 -0.17
C ARG A 358 -33.43 -12.08 -1.62
N ASP A 359 -33.83 -12.98 -2.51
CA ASP A 359 -33.72 -12.76 -3.95
C ASP A 359 -34.98 -12.12 -4.55
N ARG A 360 -34.90 -11.68 -5.81
CA ARG A 360 -36.01 -11.11 -6.57
C ARG A 360 -37.28 -11.99 -6.66
N ASN A 361 -37.16 -13.29 -6.41
CA ASN A 361 -38.29 -14.22 -6.42
C ASN A 361 -38.92 -14.37 -5.01
N GLY A 362 -38.41 -13.63 -4.02
CA GLY A 362 -38.84 -13.73 -2.62
C GLY A 362 -38.23 -14.92 -1.89
N THR A 363 -37.27 -15.65 -2.49
CA THR A 363 -36.60 -16.76 -1.81
C THR A 363 -35.67 -16.20 -0.75
N GLU A 364 -35.86 -16.65 0.49
CA GLU A 364 -35.04 -16.25 1.62
C GLU A 364 -34.06 -17.36 2.01
N GLN A 365 -32.82 -16.97 2.26
CA GLN A 365 -31.80 -17.87 2.76
C GLN A 365 -31.03 -17.21 3.89
N ARG A 366 -30.89 -17.93 5.02
CA ARG A 366 -30.05 -17.49 6.14
C ARG A 366 -28.58 -17.78 5.85
N PHE A 367 -27.75 -16.78 6.09
CA PHE A 367 -26.30 -16.84 6.04
C PHE A 367 -25.71 -16.55 7.41
N ARG A 368 -24.54 -17.14 7.66
CA ARG A 368 -23.67 -16.87 8.81
C ARG A 368 -22.25 -16.74 8.31
N THR A 369 -21.48 -15.85 8.92
CA THR A 369 -20.06 -15.64 8.60
C THR A 369 -19.32 -15.19 9.85
N ARG A 370 -18.00 -15.45 9.91
CA ARG A 370 -17.15 -14.94 10.98
C ARG A 370 -16.75 -13.48 10.79
N LEU A 371 -16.98 -12.93 9.59
CA LEU A 371 -16.72 -11.53 9.27
C LEU A 371 -17.71 -10.63 10.01
N LEU A 372 -17.22 -9.51 10.55
CA LEU A 372 -18.04 -8.50 11.20
C LEU A 372 -18.24 -7.26 10.31
N GLY A 373 -19.32 -6.52 10.55
CA GLY A 373 -19.63 -5.25 9.89
C GLY A 373 -20.47 -5.36 8.62
N ALA A 374 -21.35 -4.37 8.42
CA ALA A 374 -22.28 -4.29 7.29
C ALA A 374 -21.57 -4.21 5.92
N HIS A 375 -20.37 -3.63 5.88
CA HIS A 375 -19.55 -3.61 4.66
C HIS A 375 -19.13 -5.01 4.22
N ASN A 376 -18.91 -5.95 5.16
CA ASN A 376 -18.63 -7.34 4.81
C ASN A 376 -19.88 -8.08 4.33
N VAL A 377 -21.06 -7.76 4.88
CA VAL A 377 -22.35 -8.24 4.31
C VAL A 377 -22.50 -7.75 2.85
N THR A 378 -22.17 -6.49 2.58
CA THR A 378 -22.15 -5.94 1.20
C THR A 378 -21.18 -6.71 0.30
N ASN A 379 -19.94 -6.96 0.76
CA ASN A 379 -18.96 -7.75 0.02
C ASN A 379 -19.44 -9.18 -0.28
N ILE A 380 -20.13 -9.80 0.68
CA ILE A 380 -20.73 -11.13 0.51
C ILE A 380 -21.88 -11.07 -0.50
N LEU A 381 -22.79 -10.10 -0.41
CA LEU A 381 -23.89 -9.95 -1.36
C LEU A 381 -23.39 -9.78 -2.81
N LEU A 382 -22.35 -8.96 -3.02
CA LEU A 382 -21.70 -8.81 -4.32
C LEU A 382 -21.18 -10.16 -4.84
N ALA A 383 -20.57 -10.97 -3.97
CA ALA A 383 -20.06 -12.29 -4.35
C ALA A 383 -21.18 -13.32 -4.59
N LEU A 384 -22.27 -13.27 -3.81
CA LEU A 384 -23.46 -14.09 -4.01
C LEU A 384 -24.14 -13.75 -5.36
N ALA A 385 -24.22 -12.47 -5.72
CA ALA A 385 -24.74 -12.03 -7.01
C ALA A 385 -23.90 -12.60 -8.19
N VAL A 386 -22.57 -12.59 -8.07
CA VAL A 386 -21.70 -13.25 -9.06
C VAL A 386 -21.99 -14.75 -9.12
N GLY A 387 -22.09 -15.43 -7.97
CA GLY A 387 -22.42 -16.86 -7.91
C GLY A 387 -23.76 -17.19 -8.57
N CYS A 388 -24.81 -16.42 -8.27
CA CYS A 388 -26.12 -16.54 -8.90
C CYS A 388 -26.08 -16.26 -10.40
N GLY A 389 -25.33 -15.23 -10.83
CA GLY A 389 -25.06 -14.94 -12.25
C GLY A 389 -24.34 -16.08 -12.97
N MET A 390 -23.63 -16.95 -12.24
CA MET A 390 -22.97 -18.16 -12.75
C MET A 390 -23.77 -19.45 -12.47
N GLY A 391 -25.03 -19.32 -12.03
CA GLY A 391 -25.96 -20.44 -11.87
C GLY A 391 -25.83 -21.23 -10.57
N LEU A 392 -25.18 -20.67 -9.54
CA LEU A 392 -25.21 -21.21 -8.18
C LEU A 392 -26.48 -20.75 -7.45
N ARG A 393 -27.08 -21.64 -6.66
CA ARG A 393 -28.23 -21.31 -5.80
C ARG A 393 -27.73 -20.77 -4.45
N LEU A 394 -28.47 -19.83 -3.85
CA LEU A 394 -28.13 -19.26 -2.53
C LEU A 394 -27.81 -20.33 -1.48
N ARG A 395 -28.65 -21.38 -1.42
CA ARG A 395 -28.46 -22.51 -0.49
C ARG A 395 -27.12 -23.23 -0.65
N GLN A 396 -26.53 -23.28 -1.84
CA GLN A 396 -25.23 -23.94 -2.07
C GLN A 396 -24.07 -23.10 -1.52
N MET A 397 -24.24 -21.78 -1.44
CA MET A 397 -23.18 -20.84 -1.08
C MET A 397 -23.11 -20.58 0.43
N THR A 398 -24.10 -21.02 1.21
CA THR A 398 -24.17 -20.77 2.66
C THR A 398 -22.96 -21.32 3.42
N HIS A 399 -22.59 -22.57 3.14
CA HIS A 399 -21.46 -23.22 3.81
C HIS A 399 -20.12 -22.54 3.52
N VAL A 400 -19.93 -22.03 2.30
CA VAL A 400 -18.72 -21.29 1.93
C VAL A 400 -18.63 -19.98 2.68
N VAL A 401 -19.75 -19.25 2.77
CA VAL A 401 -19.79 -17.96 3.48
C VAL A 401 -19.48 -18.13 4.97
N GLU A 402 -19.89 -19.25 5.57
CA GLU A 402 -19.58 -19.60 6.95
C GLU A 402 -18.10 -19.87 7.21
N GLN A 403 -17.40 -20.37 6.19
CA GLN A 403 -15.98 -20.72 6.25
C GLN A 403 -15.03 -19.57 5.89
N ILE A 404 -15.54 -18.40 5.50
CA ILE A 404 -14.68 -17.26 5.17
C ILE A 404 -13.92 -16.82 6.42
N GLU A 405 -12.60 -16.82 6.33
CA GLU A 405 -11.73 -16.36 7.39
C GLU A 405 -11.58 -14.82 7.37
N PRO A 406 -11.62 -14.15 8.54
CA PRO A 406 -11.30 -12.74 8.64
C PRO A 406 -9.83 -12.49 8.34
N VAL A 407 -9.54 -11.33 7.74
CA VAL A 407 -8.17 -10.85 7.59
C VAL A 407 -7.66 -10.46 8.99
N PRO A 408 -6.43 -10.86 9.39
CA PRO A 408 -5.89 -10.48 10.69
C PRO A 408 -5.93 -8.96 10.92
N HIS A 409 -6.29 -8.57 12.15
CA HIS A 409 -6.37 -7.18 12.60
C HIS A 409 -7.34 -6.28 11.80
N ARG A 410 -8.39 -6.86 11.20
CA ARG A 410 -9.45 -6.13 10.50
C ARG A 410 -10.82 -6.60 10.95
N LEU A 411 -11.32 -6.04 12.04
CA LEU A 411 -12.51 -6.52 12.76
C LEU A 411 -12.48 -8.04 12.98
N GLN A 412 -11.31 -8.56 13.33
CA GLN A 412 -11.08 -9.98 13.45
C GLN A 412 -11.71 -10.48 14.76
N LEU A 413 -12.78 -11.27 14.63
CA LEU A 413 -13.42 -11.89 15.78
C LEU A 413 -12.61 -13.10 16.27
N ARG A 414 -12.17 -13.06 17.53
CA ARG A 414 -11.42 -14.09 18.23
C ARG A 414 -12.12 -14.46 19.53
N ARG A 415 -11.91 -15.70 19.97
CA ARG A 415 -12.28 -16.16 21.30
C ARG A 415 -11.02 -16.42 22.10
N GLU A 416 -10.94 -15.84 23.28
CA GLU A 416 -9.83 -16.06 24.22
C GLU A 416 -10.43 -16.41 25.58
N GLY A 417 -10.35 -17.69 25.95
CA GLY A 417 -11.02 -18.19 27.15
C GLY A 417 -12.52 -17.89 27.13
N PRO A 418 -13.06 -17.23 28.19
CA PRO A 418 -14.49 -16.95 28.31
C PRO A 418 -14.92 -15.61 27.67
N VAL A 419 -14.00 -14.88 27.02
CA VAL A 419 -14.29 -13.56 26.40
C VAL A 419 -14.24 -13.59 24.89
N THR A 420 -14.87 -12.59 24.29
CA THR A 420 -14.84 -12.33 22.86
C THR A 420 -13.95 -11.13 22.58
N ILE A 421 -13.02 -11.26 21.64
CA ILE A 421 -12.13 -10.17 21.21
C ILE A 421 -12.47 -9.79 19.77
N ILE A 422 -12.62 -8.50 19.51
CA ILE A 422 -12.69 -7.90 18.20
C ILE A 422 -11.37 -7.16 17.99
N ASP A 423 -10.53 -7.68 17.10
CA ASP A 423 -9.21 -7.10 16.81
C ASP A 423 -9.28 -6.28 15.51
N ASP A 424 -9.33 -4.96 15.67
CA ASP A 424 -9.24 -3.95 14.60
C ASP A 424 -8.03 -3.02 14.84
N ALA A 425 -6.90 -3.61 15.23
CA ALA A 425 -5.69 -2.89 15.58
C ALA A 425 -4.93 -2.31 14.35
N PHE A 426 -5.36 -2.57 13.12
CA PHE A 426 -4.71 -2.05 11.91
C PHE A 426 -5.18 -0.62 11.57
N ASN A 427 -4.30 0.24 11.03
CA ASN A 427 -4.56 1.63 10.57
C ASN A 427 -6.05 2.00 10.48
N ALA A 428 -6.61 2.71 11.47
CA ALA A 428 -7.98 3.17 11.35
C ALA A 428 -8.09 4.49 10.58
N ASN A 429 -9.26 4.63 9.98
CA ASN A 429 -9.80 5.88 9.49
C ASN A 429 -11.08 6.17 10.29
N PRO A 430 -11.56 7.43 10.35
CA PRO A 430 -12.71 7.78 11.18
C PRO A 430 -13.95 6.91 10.94
N VAL A 431 -14.28 6.62 9.68
CA VAL A 431 -15.46 5.81 9.34
C VAL A 431 -15.31 4.36 9.82
N GLY A 432 -14.10 3.80 9.73
CA GLY A 432 -13.80 2.45 10.21
C GLY A 432 -13.92 2.35 11.73
N ALA A 433 -13.30 3.27 12.46
CA ALA A 433 -13.29 3.28 13.92
C ALA A 433 -14.71 3.41 14.51
N LEU A 434 -15.53 4.30 13.95
CA LEU A 434 -16.92 4.43 14.36
C LEU A 434 -17.69 3.12 14.13
N ASN A 435 -17.56 2.50 12.95
CA ASN A 435 -18.22 1.23 12.65
C ASN A 435 -17.81 0.10 13.62
N ALA A 436 -16.53 0.02 13.99
CA ALA A 436 -16.05 -0.96 14.97
C ALA A 436 -16.75 -0.80 16.34
N VAL A 437 -16.90 0.45 16.78
CA VAL A 437 -17.60 0.82 18.02
C VAL A 437 -19.10 0.52 17.93
N GLU A 438 -19.76 0.81 16.80
CA GLU A 438 -21.18 0.45 16.60
C GLU A 438 -21.38 -1.07 16.69
N ILE A 439 -20.49 -1.85 16.05
CA ILE A 439 -20.52 -3.32 16.10
C ILE A 439 -20.39 -3.78 17.55
N LEU A 440 -19.41 -3.26 18.30
CA LEU A 440 -19.27 -3.55 19.73
C LEU A 440 -20.58 -3.25 20.49
N GLY A 441 -21.21 -2.10 20.19
CA GLY A 441 -22.48 -1.67 20.76
C GLY A 441 -23.66 -2.61 20.51
N THR A 442 -23.59 -3.49 19.51
CA THR A 442 -24.64 -4.48 19.22
C THR A 442 -24.55 -5.76 20.06
N PHE A 443 -23.40 -6.05 20.67
CA PHE A 443 -23.27 -7.23 21.52
C PHE A 443 -24.13 -7.08 22.77
N ARG A 444 -24.72 -8.20 23.20
CA ARG A 444 -25.61 -8.28 24.37
C ARG A 444 -25.07 -9.22 25.45
N SER A 445 -23.88 -9.79 25.22
CA SER A 445 -23.16 -10.61 26.19
C SER A 445 -22.21 -9.74 26.99
N GLY A 446 -22.23 -9.89 28.32
CA GLY A 446 -21.28 -9.25 29.23
C GLY A 446 -21.19 -7.73 29.05
N ARG A 447 -20.02 -7.17 29.39
CA ARG A 447 -19.70 -5.76 29.21
C ARG A 447 -19.00 -5.54 27.87
N ARG A 448 -19.27 -4.40 27.26
CA ARG A 448 -18.65 -3.92 26.02
C ARG A 448 -17.47 -3.02 26.38
N ILE A 449 -16.27 -3.48 26.07
CA ILE A 449 -15.04 -2.84 26.51
C ILE A 449 -14.27 -2.41 25.26
N ILE A 450 -13.86 -1.15 25.17
CA ILE A 450 -12.94 -0.69 24.13
C ILE A 450 -11.55 -0.43 24.72
N VAL A 451 -10.52 -0.83 23.97
CA VAL A 451 -9.13 -0.48 24.20
C VAL A 451 -8.66 0.30 22.98
N THR A 452 -8.28 1.56 23.17
CA THR A 452 -7.81 2.36 22.04
C THR A 452 -6.79 3.42 22.45
N PRO A 453 -5.73 3.60 21.65
CA PRO A 453 -4.89 4.79 21.76
C PRO A 453 -5.42 6.00 20.97
N GLY A 454 -6.54 5.83 20.26
CA GLY A 454 -7.04 6.81 19.32
C GLY A 454 -6.36 6.78 17.96
N MET A 455 -6.95 7.54 17.03
CA MET A 455 -6.49 7.66 15.66
C MET A 455 -5.32 8.65 15.55
N ILE A 456 -4.32 8.28 14.75
CA ILE A 456 -3.14 9.10 14.45
C ILE A 456 -3.04 9.40 12.96
N GLU A 457 -2.11 10.28 12.57
CA GLU A 457 -1.83 10.64 11.16
C GLU A 457 -3.00 11.32 10.41
N LEU A 458 -3.94 11.94 11.13
CA LEU A 458 -5.08 12.67 10.54
C LEU A 458 -4.83 14.18 10.34
N GLY A 459 -3.62 14.66 10.64
CA GLY A 459 -3.24 16.07 10.54
C GLY A 459 -4.11 16.96 11.43
N GLU A 460 -4.55 18.12 10.91
CA GLU A 460 -5.36 19.10 11.64
C GLU A 460 -6.72 18.54 12.12
N ARG A 461 -7.23 17.46 11.48
CA ARG A 461 -8.50 16.85 11.87
C ARG A 461 -8.38 15.88 13.04
N GLN A 462 -7.16 15.49 13.43
CA GLN A 462 -6.94 14.41 14.40
C GLN A 462 -7.65 14.66 15.73
N HIS A 463 -7.61 15.89 16.22
CA HIS A 463 -8.25 16.24 17.49
C HIS A 463 -9.78 16.03 17.41
N GLU A 464 -10.41 16.60 16.39
CA GLU A 464 -11.86 16.55 16.21
C GLU A 464 -12.37 15.13 15.96
N GLU A 465 -11.71 14.35 15.10
CA GLU A 465 -12.12 12.97 14.81
C GLU A 465 -11.99 12.07 16.04
N ASN A 466 -10.98 12.28 16.89
CA ASN A 466 -10.85 11.54 18.15
C ASN A 466 -11.86 12.00 19.20
N ARG A 467 -12.23 13.28 19.21
CA ARG A 467 -13.32 13.79 20.06
C ARG A 467 -14.66 13.14 19.69
N LEU A 468 -14.97 13.08 18.40
CA LEU A 468 -16.15 12.38 17.89
C LEU A 468 -16.11 10.87 18.19
N LEU A 469 -14.94 10.23 18.07
CA LEU A 469 -14.77 8.84 18.49
C LEU A 469 -15.09 8.66 19.98
N GLY A 470 -14.64 9.56 20.85
CA GLY A 470 -14.96 9.54 22.28
C GLY A 470 -16.45 9.65 22.56
N GLU A 471 -17.16 10.56 21.88
CA GLU A 471 -18.61 10.67 21.97
C GLU A 471 -19.31 9.37 21.57
N HIS A 472 -18.83 8.74 20.50
CA HIS A 472 -19.42 7.53 19.96
C HIS A 472 -19.14 6.30 20.84
N ILE A 473 -17.95 6.22 21.45
CA ILE A 473 -17.64 5.21 22.47
C ILE A 473 -18.62 5.31 23.63
N ALA A 474 -18.95 6.52 24.08
CA ALA A 474 -19.88 6.70 25.20
C ALA A 474 -21.29 6.15 24.90
N ASP A 475 -21.72 6.21 23.64
CA ASP A 475 -23.05 5.72 23.22
C ASP A 475 -23.09 4.17 23.09
N HIS A 476 -21.94 3.49 22.96
CA HIS A 476 -21.89 2.09 22.56
C HIS A 476 -21.07 1.15 23.47
N ALA A 477 -20.15 1.66 24.28
CA ALA A 477 -19.32 0.87 25.19
C ALA A 477 -19.74 1.07 26.65
N ASP A 478 -19.48 0.06 27.48
CA ASP A 478 -19.67 0.12 28.94
C ASP A 478 -18.39 0.56 29.65
N LEU A 479 -17.20 0.22 29.11
CA LEU A 479 -15.90 0.64 29.62
C LEU A 479 -14.95 1.09 28.51
N ALA A 480 -14.14 2.11 28.80
CA ALA A 480 -13.13 2.64 27.91
C ALA A 480 -11.74 2.60 28.56
N LEU A 481 -10.82 1.87 27.93
CA LEU A 481 -9.40 1.80 28.30
C LEU A 481 -8.59 2.57 27.26
N LEU A 482 -8.12 3.75 27.63
CA LEU A 482 -7.37 4.64 26.77
C LEU A 482 -5.86 4.42 26.97
N VAL A 483 -5.11 4.33 25.88
CA VAL A 483 -3.64 4.12 25.90
C VAL A 483 -2.93 5.38 25.39
N GLY A 484 -2.02 5.94 26.18
CA GLY A 484 -1.34 7.20 25.89
C GLY A 484 -2.14 8.40 26.42
N ARG A 485 -1.76 8.90 27.60
CA ARG A 485 -2.51 9.96 28.32
C ARG A 485 -2.71 11.23 27.51
N LYS A 486 -1.67 11.71 26.83
CA LYS A 486 -1.75 12.95 26.04
C LYS A 486 -2.54 12.72 24.76
N GLN A 487 -2.18 11.67 24.02
CA GLN A 487 -2.78 11.35 22.74
C GLN A 487 -4.30 11.17 22.83
N THR A 488 -4.78 10.56 23.91
CA THR A 488 -6.21 10.27 24.11
C THR A 488 -7.00 11.39 24.78
N THR A 489 -6.38 12.57 24.99
CA THR A 489 -7.07 13.76 25.53
C THR A 489 -8.37 14.10 24.77
N PRO A 490 -8.39 14.14 23.42
CA PRO A 490 -9.61 14.48 22.70
C PRO A 490 -10.71 13.42 22.88
N ILE A 491 -10.34 12.13 22.97
CA ILE A 491 -11.30 11.05 23.24
C ILE A 491 -11.93 11.24 24.62
N ARG A 492 -11.13 11.62 25.63
CA ARG A 492 -11.62 11.91 26.98
C ARG A 492 -12.60 13.08 26.99
N GLU A 493 -12.33 14.13 26.22
CA GLU A 493 -13.25 15.26 26.06
C GLU A 493 -14.59 14.80 25.45
N GLY A 494 -14.56 13.96 24.42
CA GLY A 494 -15.78 13.38 23.82
C GLY A 494 -16.58 12.50 24.79
N LEU A 495 -15.90 11.64 25.54
CA LEU A 495 -16.51 10.82 26.59
C LEU A 495 -17.16 11.70 27.68
N GLN A 496 -16.47 12.76 28.11
CA GLN A 496 -16.98 13.71 29.10
C GLN A 496 -18.19 14.50 28.58
N ALA A 497 -18.17 14.93 27.32
CA ALA A 497 -19.29 15.63 26.68
C ALA A 497 -20.59 14.78 26.67
N LYS A 498 -20.46 13.45 26.70
CA LYS A 498 -21.56 12.49 26.78
C LYS A 498 -21.83 11.96 28.20
N ASN A 499 -21.21 12.54 29.23
CA ASN A 499 -21.33 12.12 30.63
C ASN A 499 -20.95 10.65 30.87
N PHE A 500 -19.92 10.15 30.18
CA PHE A 500 -19.42 8.80 30.40
C PHE A 500 -18.92 8.63 31.85
N PRO A 501 -19.30 7.55 32.58
CA PRO A 501 -18.95 7.39 33.99
C PRO A 501 -17.43 7.33 34.21
N ALA A 502 -16.93 8.15 35.13
CA ALA A 502 -15.50 8.28 35.39
C ALA A 502 -14.88 6.98 35.93
N GLU A 503 -15.67 6.18 36.66
CA GLU A 503 -15.29 4.86 37.17
C GLU A 503 -15.10 3.80 36.07
N ASN A 504 -15.69 4.02 34.90
CA ASN A 504 -15.60 3.12 33.74
C ASN A 504 -14.54 3.57 32.72
N LEU A 505 -13.85 4.68 33.00
CA LEU A 505 -12.77 5.23 32.19
C LEU A 505 -11.42 4.96 32.85
N HIS A 506 -10.57 4.18 32.17
CA HIS A 506 -9.21 3.90 32.61
C HIS A 506 -8.21 4.41 31.59
N VAL A 507 -7.13 5.05 32.05
CA VAL A 507 -6.09 5.61 31.16
C VAL A 507 -4.73 5.04 31.56
N PHE A 508 -4.06 4.42 30.61
CA PHE A 508 -2.75 3.78 30.74
C PHE A 508 -1.71 4.50 29.88
N ASP A 509 -0.44 4.37 30.23
CA ASP A 509 0.66 4.88 29.41
C ASP A 509 0.95 3.93 28.25
N ALA A 510 1.02 2.63 28.53
CA ALA A 510 1.32 1.60 27.54
C ALA A 510 0.20 0.56 27.37
N LEU A 511 0.11 -0.01 26.17
CA LEU A 511 -0.86 -1.07 25.85
C LEU A 511 -0.69 -2.31 26.74
N ARG A 512 0.56 -2.64 27.10
CA ARG A 512 0.88 -3.75 28.00
C ARG A 512 0.21 -3.61 29.37
N ASP A 513 0.11 -2.39 29.89
CA ASP A 513 -0.50 -2.14 31.20
C ASP A 513 -2.02 -2.30 31.13
N ALA A 514 -2.64 -1.82 30.04
CA ALA A 514 -4.05 -2.07 29.76
C ALA A 514 -4.36 -3.56 29.63
N GLN A 515 -3.49 -4.33 28.95
CA GLN A 515 -3.61 -5.79 28.84
C GLN A 515 -3.47 -6.50 30.20
N ALA A 516 -2.52 -6.07 31.03
CA ALA A 516 -2.33 -6.62 32.37
C ALA A 516 -3.56 -6.35 33.27
N PHE A 517 -4.14 -5.15 33.18
CA PHE A 517 -5.38 -4.82 33.87
C PHE A 517 -6.54 -5.72 33.40
N LEU A 518 -6.73 -5.85 32.08
CA LEU A 518 -7.78 -6.69 31.50
C LEU A 518 -7.68 -8.15 31.95
N ALA A 519 -6.48 -8.72 32.02
CA ALA A 519 -6.28 -10.11 32.45
C ALA A 519 -6.85 -10.39 33.86
N SER A 520 -6.90 -9.39 34.73
CA SER A 520 -7.48 -9.49 36.09
C SER A 520 -8.93 -9.00 36.20
N PHE A 521 -9.42 -8.27 35.19
CA PHE A 521 -10.69 -7.54 35.25
C PHE A 521 -11.81 -8.17 34.41
N LEU A 522 -11.44 -8.93 33.37
CA LEU A 522 -12.36 -9.56 32.44
C LEU A 522 -13.22 -10.63 33.12
N ARG A 523 -14.50 -10.66 32.73
CA ARG A 523 -15.51 -11.63 33.20
C ARG A 523 -16.04 -12.42 32.02
N GLU A 524 -16.66 -13.56 32.32
CA GLU A 524 -17.30 -14.37 31.29
C GLU A 524 -18.35 -13.57 30.51
N GLY A 525 -18.30 -13.68 29.19
CA GLY A 525 -19.21 -13.00 28.28
C GLY A 525 -18.80 -11.58 27.89
N ASP A 526 -17.77 -10.98 28.52
CA ASP A 526 -17.26 -9.67 28.11
C ASP A 526 -16.78 -9.69 26.65
N VAL A 527 -16.93 -8.53 26.00
CA VAL A 527 -16.52 -8.30 24.61
C VAL A 527 -15.53 -7.14 24.58
N VAL A 528 -14.32 -7.41 24.09
CA VAL A 528 -13.22 -6.44 24.05
C VAL A 528 -12.93 -6.06 22.60
N LEU A 529 -13.04 -4.79 22.27
CA LEU A 529 -12.59 -4.22 21.00
C LEU A 529 -11.20 -3.62 21.18
N TYR A 530 -10.20 -4.14 20.48
CA TYR A 530 -8.92 -3.45 20.29
C TYR A 530 -9.02 -2.63 19.01
N GLU A 531 -9.04 -1.30 19.16
CA GLU A 531 -9.25 -0.35 18.08
C GLU A 531 -8.01 0.54 17.95
N ASN A 532 -7.34 0.47 16.79
CA ASN A 532 -6.03 1.08 16.53
C ASN A 532 -4.85 0.49 17.32
N ASP A 533 -3.65 0.65 16.76
CA ASP A 533 -2.38 0.37 17.41
C ASP A 533 -1.45 1.58 17.27
N LEU A 534 -0.69 1.89 18.32
CA LEU A 534 0.34 2.92 18.26
C LEU A 534 1.63 2.30 17.72
N PRO A 535 2.26 2.86 16.68
CA PRO A 535 3.61 2.49 16.33
C PRO A 535 4.56 2.75 17.52
N ASP A 536 5.58 1.92 17.70
CA ASP A 536 6.64 2.05 18.75
C ASP A 536 7.27 3.45 18.90
N GLN A 537 7.04 4.35 17.93
CA GLN A 537 7.52 5.75 17.95
C GLN A 537 6.64 6.69 18.80
N TYR A 538 5.45 6.22 19.21
CA TYR A 538 4.45 6.97 19.97
C TYR A 538 4.16 6.37 21.36
N ASP A 539 4.87 5.32 21.75
CA ASP A 539 4.91 4.86 23.15
C ASP A 539 5.59 5.97 23.98
N GLU A 540 4.80 6.68 24.80
CA GLU A 540 5.27 7.73 25.72
C GLU A 540 5.78 7.15 27.04
#